data_AF-A0A3P9QD46-F1
#
_entry.id   AF-A0A3P9QD46-F1
#
_cell.length_a   1.000
_cell.length_b   1.000
_cell.length_c   1.000
_cell.angle_alpha   90.00
_cell.angle_beta   90.00
_cell.angle_gamma   90.00
#
_symmetry.space_group_name_H-M   'P 1'
#
loop_
_entity.id
_entity.type
_entity.pdbx_description
1 polymer ?
#
loop_
_entity_poly.entity_id
_entity_poly.type
_entity_poly.pdbx_seq_one_letter_code
_entity_poly.pdbx_strand_id
1 'polypeptide(L)'
;MTHSLSNEEERNTLEWIDKLPFSRPKKHINRDFSDGVMVAEIVKYYFPKMVDIHNYITSCKKQQKLSNWSLLNKVFSKLDFYIAEETMEKIVSSTPGMILPVLFFLKDKLDKKLLQTTNSRPHYFGSRSEEKPFSGTILNKLEELVQLKDKRIEHLTCFPETYMTKLQVLD
;
A
#
# COMPACT_ATOMS: atom_id res chain seq x y z
N MET A 1 -5.54 -4.55 18.20
CA MET A 1 -4.23 -4.61 17.53
C MET A 1 -3.23 -3.88 18.40
N THR A 2 -2.44 -4.60 19.21
CA THR A 2 -1.38 -4.04 20.07
C THR A 2 -0.07 -4.76 19.77
N HIS A 3 0.34 -4.74 18.51
CA HIS A 3 1.63 -5.29 18.09
C HIS A 3 2.69 -4.22 18.29
N SER A 4 3.70 -4.50 19.11
CA SER A 4 4.90 -3.65 19.19
C SER A 4 5.72 -3.90 17.94
N LEU A 5 5.91 -2.88 17.11
CA LEU A 5 6.79 -2.99 15.94
C LEU A 5 8.25 -3.03 16.39
N SER A 6 9.08 -3.73 15.63
CA SER A 6 10.54 -3.65 15.75
C SER A 6 11.06 -2.32 15.19
N ASN A 7 12.21 -1.86 15.69
CA ASN A 7 12.85 -0.61 15.23
C ASN A 7 13.04 -0.56 13.70
N GLU A 8 13.24 -1.71 13.05
CA GLU A 8 13.38 -1.80 11.60
C GLU A 8 12.04 -1.60 10.88
N GLU A 9 10.98 -2.26 11.34
CA GLU A 9 9.63 -2.09 10.79
C GLU A 9 9.13 -0.65 10.94
N GLU A 10 9.44 0.00 12.06
CA GLU A 10 9.12 1.41 12.29
C GLU A 10 9.82 2.31 11.26
N ARG A 11 11.13 2.15 11.07
CA ARG A 11 11.90 2.91 10.07
C ARG A 11 11.38 2.68 8.66
N ASN A 12 11.18 1.42 8.27
CA ASN A 12 10.67 1.06 6.94
C ASN A 12 9.28 1.65 6.68
N THR A 13 8.43 1.71 7.71
CA THR A 13 7.10 2.32 7.62
C THR A 13 7.20 3.83 7.43
N LEU A 14 8.09 4.51 8.17
CA LEU A 14 8.31 5.95 8.04
C LEU A 14 8.90 6.31 6.67
N GLU A 15 9.90 5.57 6.19
CA GLU A 15 10.45 5.78 4.85
C GLU A 15 9.42 5.57 3.74
N TRP A 16 8.54 4.58 3.89
CA TRP A 16 7.44 4.37 2.96
C TRP A 16 6.48 5.56 2.95
N ILE A 17 6.13 6.08 4.13
CA ILE A 17 5.27 7.25 4.26
C ILE A 17 5.92 8.47 3.61
N ASP A 18 7.21 8.72 3.84
CA ASP A 18 7.90 9.91 3.32
C ASP A 18 8.00 9.94 1.78
N LYS A 19 7.89 8.78 1.13
CA LYS A 19 7.86 8.66 -0.34
C LYS A 19 6.51 9.05 -0.97
N LEU A 20 5.45 9.17 -0.18
CA LEU A 20 4.11 9.45 -0.71
C LEU A 20 3.87 10.96 -0.88
N PRO A 21 3.22 11.39 -1.98
CA PRO A 21 2.95 12.80 -2.24
C PRO A 21 1.71 13.26 -1.44
N PHE A 22 1.94 13.76 -0.23
CA PHE A 22 0.86 14.33 0.58
C PHE A 22 0.58 15.79 0.23
N SER A 23 -0.66 16.23 0.47
CA SER A 23 -1.08 17.62 0.23
C SER A 23 -0.36 18.64 1.12
N ARG A 24 0.16 18.20 2.27
CA ARG A 24 0.83 19.04 3.28
C ARG A 24 2.05 18.35 3.87
N PRO A 25 3.10 19.11 4.27
CA PRO A 25 4.29 18.56 4.88
C PRO A 25 3.98 17.94 6.24
N LYS A 26 4.66 16.83 6.55
CA LYS A 26 4.56 16.13 7.84
C LYS A 26 5.56 16.73 8.82
N LYS A 27 5.14 16.89 10.06
CA LYS A 27 6.00 17.34 11.16
C LYS A 27 5.92 16.42 12.37
N HIS A 28 4.72 15.93 12.70
CA HIS A 28 4.49 15.06 13.86
C HIS A 28 3.52 13.94 13.51
N ILE A 29 4.05 12.73 13.27
CA ILE A 29 3.29 11.56 12.78
C ILE A 29 2.01 11.31 13.58
N ASN A 30 2.07 11.30 14.92
CA ASN A 30 0.92 11.00 15.77
C ASN A 30 -0.19 12.05 15.62
N ARG A 31 0.19 13.33 15.50
CA ARG A 31 -0.76 14.44 15.41
C ARG A 31 -1.34 14.57 14.00
N ASP A 32 -0.48 14.52 13.00
CA ASP A 32 -0.83 14.80 11.61
C ASP A 32 -1.73 13.71 11.00
N PHE A 33 -1.67 12.50 11.56
CA PHE A 33 -2.51 11.36 11.19
C PHE A 33 -3.71 11.16 12.12
N SER A 34 -3.80 11.87 13.25
CA SER A 34 -4.87 11.69 14.24
C SER A 34 -6.27 11.98 13.70
N ASP A 35 -6.39 12.85 12.68
CA ASP A 35 -7.66 13.22 12.05
C ASP A 35 -8.09 12.28 10.91
N GLY A 36 -7.24 11.32 10.53
CA GLY A 36 -7.51 10.34 9.47
C GLY A 36 -7.39 10.88 8.04
N VAL A 37 -7.21 12.19 7.83
CA VAL A 37 -7.20 12.78 6.48
C VAL A 37 -5.97 12.32 5.70
N MET A 38 -4.79 12.33 6.32
CA MET A 38 -3.58 11.79 5.68
C MET A 38 -3.72 10.31 5.37
N VAL A 39 -4.41 9.54 6.20
CA VAL A 39 -4.63 8.11 5.94
C VAL A 39 -5.56 7.93 4.72
N ALA A 40 -6.57 8.78 4.58
CA ALA A 40 -7.42 8.79 3.39
C ALA A 40 -6.62 9.13 2.13
N GLU A 41 -5.67 10.07 2.20
CA GLU A 41 -4.75 10.39 1.09
C GLU A 41 -3.90 9.19 0.67
N ILE A 42 -3.38 8.41 1.63
CA ILE A 42 -2.66 7.16 1.33
C ILE A 42 -3.56 6.23 0.52
N VAL A 43 -4.77 5.95 0.99
CA VAL A 43 -5.67 5.02 0.27
C VAL A 43 -6.06 5.59 -1.10
N LYS A 44 -6.29 6.90 -1.21
CA LYS A 44 -6.60 7.57 -2.48
C LYS A 44 -5.44 7.45 -3.48
N TYR A 45 -4.20 7.53 -3.01
CA TYR A 45 -3.02 7.40 -3.85
C TYR A 45 -2.99 6.03 -4.56
N TYR A 46 -3.20 4.94 -3.82
CA TYR A 46 -3.21 3.58 -4.37
C TYR A 46 -4.51 3.22 -5.10
N PHE A 47 -5.66 3.60 -4.53
CA PHE A 47 -6.99 3.26 -5.04
C PHE A 47 -7.89 4.50 -5.10
N PRO A 48 -7.74 5.35 -6.14
CA PRO A 48 -8.47 6.62 -6.24
C PRO A 48 -10.00 6.51 -6.19
N LYS A 49 -10.55 5.36 -6.61
CA LYS A 49 -12.00 5.10 -6.62
C LYS A 49 -12.55 4.60 -5.27
N MET A 50 -11.69 4.22 -4.33
CA MET A 50 -12.13 3.68 -3.04
C MET A 50 -12.49 4.75 -2.03
N VAL A 51 -11.88 5.93 -2.16
CA VAL A 51 -11.95 7.03 -1.20
C VAL A 51 -12.28 8.31 -1.94
N ASP A 52 -13.14 9.11 -1.32
CA ASP A 52 -13.29 10.50 -1.70
C ASP A 52 -12.82 11.43 -0.59
N ILE A 53 -11.78 12.22 -0.87
CA ILE A 53 -11.09 13.04 0.12
C ILE A 53 -12.01 14.14 0.67
N HIS A 54 -12.97 14.62 -0.14
CA HIS A 54 -13.90 15.66 0.31
C HIS A 54 -14.81 15.22 1.48
N ASN A 55 -14.96 13.91 1.71
CA ASN A 55 -15.73 13.39 2.83
C ASN A 55 -14.97 13.43 4.18
N TYR A 56 -13.68 13.77 4.17
CA TYR A 56 -12.83 13.80 5.35
C TYR A 56 -12.49 15.24 5.71
N ILE A 57 -12.95 15.68 6.88
CA ILE A 57 -12.79 17.07 7.32
C ILE A 57 -11.59 17.14 8.25
N THR A 58 -10.57 17.93 7.90
CA THR A 58 -9.45 18.24 8.80
C THR A 58 -9.99 18.92 10.05
N SER A 59 -9.71 18.37 11.24
CA SER A 59 -10.26 18.92 12.48
C SER A 59 -9.44 18.55 13.70
N CYS A 60 -9.41 19.46 14.68
CA CYS A 60 -8.88 19.19 16.01
C CYS A 60 -9.93 18.59 16.96
N LYS A 61 -11.23 18.60 16.59
CA LYS A 61 -12.33 18.13 17.44
C LYS A 61 -12.39 16.60 17.48
N LYS A 62 -12.31 16.01 18.68
CA LYS A 62 -12.33 14.54 18.90
C LYS A 62 -13.46 13.84 18.14
N GLN A 63 -14.69 14.38 18.23
CA GLN A 63 -15.86 13.81 17.57
C GLN A 63 -15.73 13.77 16.04
N GLN A 64 -15.20 14.84 15.43
CA GLN A 64 -14.99 14.88 13.99
C GLN A 64 -13.90 13.89 13.56
N LYS A 65 -12.81 13.80 14.33
CA LYS A 65 -11.75 12.81 14.07
C LYS A 65 -12.30 11.38 14.13
N LEU A 66 -13.10 11.05 15.15
CA LEU A 66 -13.75 9.73 15.25
C LEU A 66 -14.69 9.45 14.07
N SER A 67 -15.45 10.45 13.62
CA SER A 67 -16.28 10.33 12.42
C SER A 67 -15.46 10.01 11.17
N ASN A 68 -14.35 10.72 10.96
CA ASN A 68 -13.41 10.43 9.86
C ASN A 68 -12.86 9.00 9.95
N TRP A 69 -12.44 8.54 11.14
CA TRP A 69 -11.94 7.18 11.36
C TRP A 69 -13.01 6.10 11.15
N SER A 70 -14.26 6.36 11.54
CA SER A 70 -15.39 5.47 11.25
C SER A 70 -15.62 5.34 9.75
N LEU A 71 -15.51 6.44 9.00
CA LEU A 71 -15.60 6.42 7.54
C LEU A 71 -14.44 5.66 6.91
N LEU A 72 -13.21 5.87 7.38
CA LEU A 72 -12.03 5.08 6.96
C LEU A 72 -12.24 3.59 7.20
N ASN A 73 -12.82 3.20 8.32
CA ASN A 73 -13.05 1.80 8.64
C ASN A 73 -14.01 1.12 7.63
N LYS A 74 -14.99 1.86 7.10
CA LYS A 74 -15.86 1.40 5.99
C LYS A 74 -15.11 1.26 4.66
N VAL A 75 -14.03 2.02 4.46
CA VAL A 75 -13.16 1.88 3.30
C VAL A 75 -12.22 0.68 3.49
N PHE A 76 -11.66 0.53 4.69
CA PHE A 76 -10.76 -0.55 5.07
C PHE A 76 -11.41 -1.92 5.04
N SER A 77 -12.72 -2.02 5.27
CA SER A 77 -13.45 -3.29 5.11
C SER A 77 -13.30 -3.86 3.69
N LYS A 78 -13.17 -3.00 2.67
CA LYS A 78 -12.88 -3.43 1.28
C LYS A 78 -11.44 -3.95 1.10
N LEU A 79 -10.57 -3.77 2.09
CA LEU A 79 -9.19 -4.27 2.15
C LEU A 79 -9.06 -5.46 3.12
N ASP A 80 -10.17 -5.98 3.65
CA ASP A 80 -10.18 -6.96 4.75
C ASP A 80 -9.35 -6.48 5.96
N PHE A 81 -9.50 -5.19 6.28
CA PHE A 81 -8.82 -4.53 7.39
C PHE A 81 -9.85 -3.82 8.27
N TYR A 82 -9.72 -3.99 9.58
CA TYR A 82 -10.64 -3.42 10.56
C TYR A 82 -9.88 -2.90 11.76
N ILE A 83 -10.19 -1.68 12.18
CA ILE A 83 -9.63 -1.07 13.38
C ILE A 83 -10.70 -1.08 14.47
N ALA A 84 -10.35 -1.53 15.68
CA ALA A 84 -11.26 -1.49 16.82
C ALA A 84 -11.47 -0.04 17.29
N GLU A 85 -12.67 0.27 17.78
CA GLU A 85 -13.03 1.61 18.25
C GLU A 85 -12.07 2.12 19.32
N GLU A 86 -11.70 1.28 20.29
CA GLU A 86 -10.69 1.61 21.33
C GLU A 86 -9.35 2.06 20.72
N THR A 87 -8.92 1.42 19.62
CA THR A 87 -7.68 1.80 18.92
C THR A 87 -7.86 3.14 18.21
N MET A 88 -9.02 3.39 17.60
CA MET A 88 -9.33 4.69 17.00
C MET A 88 -9.30 5.80 18.05
N GLU A 89 -9.87 5.58 19.23
CA GLU A 89 -9.86 6.58 20.31
C GLU A 89 -8.45 6.98 20.74
N LYS A 90 -7.54 6.00 20.85
CA LYS A 90 -6.12 6.24 21.16
C LYS A 90 -5.42 7.00 20.03
N ILE A 91 -5.69 6.67 18.77
CA ILE A 91 -5.13 7.39 17.62
C ILE A 91 -5.64 8.85 17.57
N VAL A 92 -6.94 9.05 17.77
CA VAL A 92 -7.58 10.37 17.81
C VAL A 92 -6.99 11.24 18.91
N SER A 93 -6.63 10.63 20.04
CA SER A 93 -5.95 11.26 21.17
C SER A 93 -4.45 11.51 20.91
N SER A 94 -3.95 11.19 19.71
CA SER A 94 -2.55 11.32 19.31
C SER A 94 -1.59 10.53 20.23
N THR A 95 -2.06 9.41 20.79
CA THR A 95 -1.26 8.56 21.66
C THR A 95 -0.04 8.02 20.90
N PRO A 96 1.19 8.24 21.41
CA PRO A 96 2.40 7.74 20.77
C PRO A 96 2.36 6.23 20.58
N GLY A 97 2.87 5.74 19.45
CA GLY A 97 2.99 4.32 19.15
C GLY A 97 1.71 3.64 18.67
N MET A 98 0.57 4.35 18.60
CA MET A 98 -0.71 3.75 18.19
C MET A 98 -0.95 3.81 16.68
N ILE A 99 -0.53 4.89 16.02
CA ILE A 99 -0.77 5.07 14.58
C ILE A 99 0.18 4.20 13.73
N LEU A 100 1.42 4.02 14.17
CA LEU A 100 2.46 3.39 13.35
C LEU A 100 2.16 1.90 13.04
N PRO A 101 1.72 1.06 14.01
CA PRO A 101 1.25 -0.30 13.70
C PRO A 101 0.10 -0.31 12.71
N VAL A 102 -0.85 0.62 12.82
CA VAL A 102 -1.98 0.72 11.87
C VAL A 102 -1.48 1.03 10.46
N LEU A 103 -0.51 1.93 10.31
CA LEU A 103 0.07 2.26 9.00
C LEU A 103 0.87 1.08 8.42
N PHE A 104 1.61 0.36 9.25
CA PHE A 104 2.32 -0.85 8.83
C PHE A 104 1.36 -1.93 8.28
N PHE A 105 0.30 -2.27 9.02
CA PHE A 105 -0.70 -3.24 8.55
C PHE A 105 -1.47 -2.72 7.33
N LEU A 106 -1.76 -1.42 7.27
CA LEU A 106 -2.40 -0.83 6.10
C LEU A 106 -1.53 -1.01 4.85
N LYS A 107 -0.21 -0.79 4.94
CA LYS A 107 0.73 -0.99 3.84
C LYS A 107 0.65 -2.43 3.29
N ASP A 108 0.73 -3.43 4.17
CA ASP A 108 0.63 -4.85 3.78
C ASP A 108 -0.70 -5.15 3.05
N LYS A 109 -1.81 -4.61 3.56
CA LYS A 109 -3.13 -4.79 2.95
C LYS A 109 -3.26 -4.12 1.59
N LEU A 110 -2.68 -2.92 1.42
CA LEU A 110 -2.63 -2.23 0.13
C LEU A 110 -1.80 -3.01 -0.88
N ASP A 111 -0.61 -3.47 -0.51
CA ASP A 111 0.28 -4.26 -1.37
C ASP A 111 -0.41 -5.56 -1.83
N LYS A 112 -1.08 -6.29 -0.92
CA LYS A 112 -1.85 -7.49 -1.24
C LYS A 112 -2.98 -7.24 -2.24
N LYS A 113 -3.75 -6.17 -2.04
CA LYS A 113 -4.86 -5.84 -2.94
C LYS A 113 -4.38 -5.39 -4.32
N LEU A 114 -3.22 -4.75 -4.37
CA LEU A 114 -2.61 -4.32 -5.63
C LEU A 114 -2.23 -5.54 -6.48
N LEU A 115 -1.62 -6.56 -5.87
CA LEU A 115 -1.28 -7.83 -6.53
C LEU A 115 -2.51 -8.60 -7.06
N GLN A 116 -3.62 -8.58 -6.33
CA GLN A 116 -4.86 -9.20 -6.79
C GLN A 116 -5.44 -8.47 -7.99
N THR A 117 -5.38 -7.14 -7.99
CA THR A 117 -5.88 -6.31 -9.11
C THR A 117 -5.07 -6.55 -10.39
N THR A 118 -3.75 -6.77 -10.30
CA THR A 118 -2.89 -6.99 -11.47
C THR A 118 -3.06 -8.36 -12.11
N ASN A 119 -3.38 -9.41 -11.33
CA ASN A 119 -3.54 -10.77 -11.85
C ASN A 119 -4.84 -10.99 -12.64
N SER A 120 -5.84 -10.10 -12.50
CA SER A 120 -7.17 -10.31 -13.10
C SER A 120 -7.50 -9.42 -14.29
N ARG A 121 -6.67 -8.45 -14.69
CA ARG A 121 -6.75 -7.68 -15.96
C ARG A 121 -5.62 -6.64 -16.03
N PRO A 122 -4.90 -6.50 -17.17
CA PRO A 122 -4.10 -5.30 -17.44
C PRO A 122 -5.07 -4.18 -17.85
N HIS A 123 -5.72 -3.54 -16.89
CA HIS A 123 -6.46 -2.31 -17.18
C HIS A 123 -5.48 -1.13 -17.09
N TYR A 124 -4.95 -0.74 -18.25
CA TYR A 124 -4.27 0.54 -18.44
C TYR A 124 -5.23 1.65 -17.99
N PHE A 125 -5.04 2.14 -16.77
CA PHE A 125 -5.70 3.35 -16.29
C PHE A 125 -5.07 4.53 -17.03
N GLY A 126 -5.68 4.90 -18.16
CA GLY A 126 -5.28 6.02 -18.98
C GLY A 126 -5.56 7.38 -18.33
N SER A 127 -4.51 8.20 -18.33
CA SER A 127 -4.53 9.64 -18.65
C SER A 127 -5.03 10.63 -17.58
N ARG A 128 -4.10 11.02 -16.68
CA ARG A 128 -3.69 12.42 -16.56
C ARG A 128 -2.26 12.48 -16.04
N SER A 129 -1.43 13.23 -16.75
CA SER A 129 -0.02 13.50 -16.52
C SER A 129 0.29 13.89 -15.07
N GLU A 130 0.78 12.94 -14.30
CA GLU A 130 1.57 13.09 -13.08
C GLU A 130 2.23 11.72 -12.92
N GLU A 131 3.56 11.65 -13.02
CA GLU A 131 4.32 10.42 -12.81
C GLU A 131 4.08 9.93 -11.37
N LYS A 132 3.11 9.05 -11.20
CA LYS A 132 2.89 8.38 -9.91
C LYS A 132 3.97 7.32 -9.76
N PRO A 133 4.81 7.35 -8.71
CA PRO A 133 5.75 6.29 -8.48
C PRO A 133 4.95 5.00 -8.25
N PHE A 134 5.04 4.09 -9.22
CA PHE A 134 4.68 2.69 -9.02
C PHE A 134 5.38 2.25 -7.73
N SER A 135 4.59 1.76 -6.77
CA SER A 135 5.08 1.34 -5.45
C SER A 135 6.35 0.51 -5.60
N GLY A 136 7.40 0.80 -4.82
CA GLY A 136 8.69 0.10 -4.90
C GLY A 136 8.56 -1.43 -4.85
N THR A 137 7.49 -1.95 -4.23
CA THR A 137 7.13 -3.37 -4.23
C THR A 137 6.83 -3.93 -5.63
N ILE A 138 6.15 -3.16 -6.49
CA ILE A 138 5.88 -3.56 -7.88
C ILE A 138 7.17 -3.52 -8.70
N LEU A 139 7.98 -2.47 -8.54
CA LEU A 139 9.24 -2.34 -9.26
C LEU A 139 10.18 -3.50 -8.91
N ASN A 140 10.33 -3.83 -7.63
CA ASN A 140 11.15 -4.96 -7.19
C ASN A 140 10.63 -6.30 -7.75
N LYS A 141 9.29 -6.49 -7.79
CA LYS A 141 8.71 -7.72 -8.34
C LYS A 141 8.82 -7.80 -9.86
N LEU A 142 8.73 -6.66 -10.55
CA LEU A 142 8.98 -6.58 -11.98
C LEU A 142 10.45 -6.86 -12.30
N GLU A 143 11.37 -6.31 -11.50
CA GLU A 143 12.81 -6.54 -11.63
C GLU A 143 13.15 -8.01 -11.41
N GLU A 144 12.56 -8.65 -10.40
CA GLU A 144 12.69 -10.09 -10.17
C GLU A 144 12.18 -10.92 -11.36
N LEU A 145 11.01 -10.55 -11.93
CA LEU A 145 10.45 -11.21 -13.10
C LEU A 145 11.30 -11.00 -14.37
N VAL A 146 11.91 -9.82 -14.54
CA VAL A 146 12.83 -9.53 -15.64
C VAL A 146 14.08 -10.40 -15.50
N GLN A 147 14.69 -10.45 -14.31
CA GLN A 147 15.85 -11.31 -14.05
C GLN A 147 15.55 -12.79 -14.30
N LEU A 148 14.36 -13.27 -13.93
CA LEU A 148 13.92 -14.63 -14.23
C LEU A 148 13.77 -14.89 -15.73
N LYS A 149 13.25 -13.91 -16.49
CA LYS A 149 13.13 -14.01 -17.94
C LYS A 149 14.50 -14.01 -18.62
N ASP A 150 15.42 -13.16 -18.18
CA ASP A 150 16.77 -13.08 -18.74
C ASP A 150 17.54 -14.39 -18.51
N LYS A 151 17.48 -14.94 -17.29
CA LYS A 151 18.05 -16.27 -16.99
C LYS A 151 17.44 -17.38 -17.85
N ARG A 152 16.12 -17.31 -18.11
CA ARG A 152 15.43 -18.30 -18.96
C ARG A 152 15.85 -18.17 -20.43
N ILE A 153 15.98 -16.94 -20.93
CA ILE A 153 16.46 -16.68 -22.29
C ILE A 153 17.89 -17.18 -22.43
N GLU A 154 18.78 -16.86 -21.49
CA GLU A 154 20.16 -17.33 -21.46
C GLU A 154 20.25 -18.86 -21.46
N HIS A 155 19.44 -19.53 -20.64
CA HIS A 155 19.39 -20.98 -20.62
C HIS A 155 18.88 -21.56 -21.96
N LEU A 156 17.92 -20.91 -22.61
CA LEU A 156 17.41 -21.36 -23.92
C LEU A 156 18.45 -21.16 -25.03
N THR A 157 19.25 -20.09 -24.97
CA THR A 157 20.32 -19.83 -25.94
C THR A 157 21.54 -20.71 -25.74
N CYS A 158 21.94 -20.98 -24.49
CA CYS A 158 23.14 -21.76 -24.19
C CYS A 158 22.90 -23.27 -24.14
N PHE A 159 21.67 -23.71 -23.89
CA PHE A 159 21.32 -25.14 -23.80
C PHE A 159 20.07 -25.47 -24.64
N PRO A 160 20.09 -25.23 -25.97
CA PRO A 160 18.95 -25.52 -26.83
C PRO A 160 18.63 -27.03 -26.90
N GLU A 161 19.65 -27.88 -26.77
CA GLU A 161 19.57 -29.34 -26.85
C GLU A 161 18.66 -29.95 -25.77
N THR A 162 18.61 -29.37 -24.57
CA THR A 162 17.76 -29.81 -23.46
C THR A 162 16.27 -29.73 -23.78
N TYR A 163 15.91 -28.95 -24.80
CA TYR A 163 14.53 -28.71 -25.22
C TYR A 163 14.21 -29.33 -26.60
N MET A 164 15.24 -29.67 -27.38
CA MET A 164 15.10 -30.37 -28.66
C MET A 164 14.66 -31.83 -28.51
N THR A 165 15.01 -32.50 -27.41
CA THR A 165 14.68 -33.92 -27.18
C THR A 165 13.18 -34.20 -27.04
N LYS A 166 12.34 -33.18 -26.82
CA LYS A 166 10.87 -33.32 -26.75
C LYS A 166 10.15 -33.22 -28.09
N LEU A 167 10.85 -32.84 -29.17
CA LEU A 167 10.27 -32.71 -30.51
C LEU A 167 10.53 -33.93 -31.41
N GLN A 168 11.34 -34.90 -30.97
CA GLN A 168 11.72 -36.09 -31.75
C GLN A 168 10.91 -37.35 -31.39
N VAL A 169 9.78 -37.24 -30.69
CA VAL A 169 8.90 -38.37 -30.33
C VAL A 169 7.54 -38.29 -31.06
N LEU A 170 7.49 -37.61 -32.20
CA LEU A 170 6.35 -37.60 -33.11
C LEU A 170 6.82 -38.04 -34.50
N ASP A 171 7.12 -39.33 -34.63
CA ASP A 171 7.09 -40.10 -35.88
C ASP A 171 6.62 -41.51 -35.55
#